data_AF-A0A6P8G3R4-F1
#
_entry.id   AF-A0A6P8G3R4-F1
#
_cell.length_a   1.000
_cell.length_b   1.000
_cell.length_c   1.000
_cell.angle_alpha   90.00
_cell.angle_beta   90.00
_cell.angle_gamma   90.00
#
_symmetry.space_group_name_H-M   'P 1'
#
loop_
_entity.id
_entity.type
_entity.pdbx_description
1 polymer ?
#
loop_
_entity_poly.entity_id
_entity_poly.type
_entity_poly.pdbx_seq_one_letter_code
_entity_poly.pdbx_strand_id
1 'polypeptide(L)'
;MGCTSAKQVSAVPNDEEGRGKAYSNGDLLTALRELTVGQKVICKHKNGRYYQCDVVQLYKETFYEVNFDDGSFSDNLFPEDIVNRDCVQQGPPAQGEVVQVRWTDGLVYGAKFVAAHVIQMYQVEFEDGSQLTFKRDEVYTLDEDLPKRVKSRLVSPSMYE
;
A
#
# COMPACT_ATOMS: atom_id res chain seq x y z
N MET A 1 -0.13 19.38 -10.66
CA MET A 1 -0.05 18.98 -9.24
C MET A 1 -1.20 18.03 -8.99
N GLY A 2 -0.90 16.75 -8.85
CA GLY A 2 -1.90 15.69 -8.82
C GLY A 2 -1.19 14.36 -9.03
N CYS A 3 -0.59 13.85 -7.97
CA CYS A 3 0.08 12.56 -7.93
C CYS A 3 -1.03 11.50 -7.90
N THR A 4 -1.43 10.95 -9.04
CA THR A 4 -2.37 9.83 -9.08
C THR A 4 -1.61 8.57 -8.69
N SER A 5 -1.64 8.20 -7.40
CA SER A 5 -1.21 6.87 -6.95
C SER A 5 -2.05 5.83 -7.69
N ALA A 6 -1.39 5.03 -8.53
CA ALA A 6 -2.04 3.94 -9.25
C ALA A 6 -2.49 2.90 -8.21
N LYS A 7 -3.81 2.78 -7.99
CA LYS A 7 -4.36 1.68 -7.20
C LYS A 7 -3.95 0.36 -7.86
N GLN A 8 -3.17 -0.44 -7.13
CA GLN A 8 -2.83 -1.77 -7.55
C GLN A 8 -4.11 -2.62 -7.53
N VAL A 9 -4.48 -3.14 -8.70
CA VAL A 9 -5.68 -3.96 -8.90
C VAL A 9 -5.40 -5.34 -8.29
N SER A 10 -5.99 -5.64 -7.15
CA SER A 10 -6.02 -7.00 -6.61
C SER A 10 -7.40 -7.33 -6.08
N ALA A 11 -8.34 -7.60 -7.00
CA ALA A 11 -9.47 -8.46 -6.68
C ALA A 11 -8.92 -9.89 -6.68
N VAL A 12 -8.76 -10.48 -5.50
CA VAL A 12 -8.31 -11.87 -5.36
C VAL A 12 -9.55 -12.76 -5.33
N PRO A 13 -9.80 -13.61 -6.35
CA PRO A 13 -10.84 -14.62 -6.25
C PRO A 13 -10.45 -15.65 -5.18
N ASN A 14 -11.43 -16.08 -4.40
CA ASN A 14 -11.23 -16.93 -3.23
C ASN A 14 -11.18 -18.41 -3.69
N ASP A 15 -9.97 -18.94 -3.92
CA ASP A 15 -9.75 -20.38 -4.01
C ASP A 15 -9.45 -20.91 -2.60
N GLU A 16 -10.36 -21.73 -2.07
CA GLU A 16 -10.14 -22.50 -0.84
C GLU A 16 -8.92 -23.43 -1.03
N GLU A 17 -7.89 -23.18 -0.22
CA GLU A 17 -6.92 -24.13 0.35
C GLU A 17 -5.48 -23.58 0.29
N GLY A 18 -5.09 -22.85 1.35
CA GLY A 18 -3.75 -22.28 1.41
C GLY A 18 -3.49 -21.37 2.58
N ARG A 19 -3.59 -21.89 3.82
CA ARG A 19 -2.91 -21.38 5.02
C ARG A 19 -2.92 -19.85 5.12
N GLY A 20 -4.08 -19.29 5.49
CA GLY A 20 -4.22 -17.90 5.89
C GLY A 20 -3.22 -17.56 6.99
N LYS A 21 -2.12 -16.91 6.61
CA LYS A 21 -1.38 -16.08 7.55
C LYS A 21 -2.15 -14.77 7.61
N ALA A 22 -3.11 -14.73 8.53
CA ALA A 22 -3.49 -13.47 9.14
C ALA A 22 -2.21 -12.87 9.72
N TYR A 23 -1.53 -12.03 8.96
CA TYR A 23 -0.51 -11.18 9.53
C TYR A 23 -1.28 -10.11 10.29
N SER A 24 -1.38 -10.30 11.61
CA SER A 24 -1.63 -9.20 12.54
C SER A 24 -0.48 -8.21 12.37
N ASN A 25 -0.59 -7.35 11.35
CA ASN A 25 0.46 -6.43 10.90
C ASN A 25 0.84 -5.37 11.96
N GLY A 26 0.07 -5.24 13.04
CA GLY A 26 0.36 -4.30 14.12
C GLY A 26 1.68 -4.56 14.86
N ASP A 27 2.09 -5.83 15.00
CA ASP A 27 3.22 -6.18 15.88
C ASP A 27 4.57 -6.24 15.16
N LEU A 28 4.58 -6.55 13.85
CA LEU A 28 5.82 -6.58 13.05
C LEU A 28 6.28 -5.18 12.60
N LEU A 29 5.33 -4.27 12.34
CA LEU A 29 5.64 -2.90 11.93
C LEU A 29 6.36 -2.10 13.02
N THR A 30 6.06 -2.39 14.29
CA THR A 30 6.70 -1.75 15.46
C THR A 30 8.19 -2.10 15.58
N ALA A 31 8.66 -3.19 14.94
CA ALA A 31 10.06 -3.59 14.93
C ALA A 31 10.87 -3.07 13.72
N LEU A 32 10.20 -2.47 12.74
CA LEU A 32 10.87 -1.92 11.56
C LEU A 32 11.37 -0.50 11.86
N ARG A 33 12.66 -0.27 11.59
CA ARG A 33 13.33 1.03 11.82
C ARG A 33 12.55 2.16 11.13
N GLU A 34 12.22 3.21 11.88
CA GLU A 34 11.62 4.43 11.33
C GLU A 34 12.59 5.07 10.32
N LEU A 35 12.04 5.59 9.21
CA LEU A 35 12.81 6.21 8.13
C LEU A 35 12.57 7.72 8.13
N THR A 36 13.53 8.48 7.62
CA THR A 36 13.44 9.95 7.55
C THR A 36 13.49 10.44 6.10
N VAL A 37 12.94 11.63 5.84
CA VAL A 37 13.11 12.31 4.55
C VAL A 37 14.60 12.51 4.25
N GLY A 38 15.00 12.32 2.99
CA GLY A 38 16.37 12.35 2.51
C GLY A 38 17.14 11.04 2.71
N GLN A 39 16.56 10.04 3.37
CA GLN A 39 17.21 8.74 3.55
C GLN A 39 17.20 7.92 2.26
N LYS A 40 18.34 7.33 1.91
CA LYS A 40 18.42 6.32 0.84
C LYS A 40 17.86 4.98 1.30
N VAL A 41 17.00 4.43 0.47
CA VAL A 41 16.28 3.17 0.68
C VAL A 41 16.23 2.38 -0.63
N ILE A 42 15.78 1.14 -0.56
CA ILE A 42 15.58 0.25 -1.69
C ILE A 42 14.08 -0.04 -1.82
N CYS A 43 13.51 0.29 -2.98
CA CYS A 43 12.10 0.06 -3.30
C CYS A 43 11.94 -0.60 -4.68
N LYS A 44 10.79 -1.23 -4.89
CA LYS A 44 10.44 -1.86 -6.17
C LYS A 44 9.97 -0.80 -7.16
N HIS A 45 10.64 -0.65 -8.29
CA HIS A 45 10.23 0.25 -9.36
C HIS A 45 9.09 -0.34 -10.21
N LYS A 46 8.44 0.48 -11.05
CA LYS A 46 7.32 0.06 -11.93
C LYS A 46 7.70 -1.07 -12.90
N ASN A 47 8.98 -1.16 -13.28
CA ASN A 47 9.51 -2.26 -14.10
C ASN A 47 9.70 -3.59 -13.32
N GLY A 48 9.36 -3.59 -12.03
CA GLY A 48 9.40 -4.74 -11.14
C GLY A 48 10.76 -5.05 -10.52
N ARG A 49 11.85 -4.39 -10.92
CA ARG A 49 13.16 -4.51 -10.28
C ARG A 49 13.27 -3.59 -9.06
N TYR A 50 14.26 -3.85 -8.20
CA TYR A 50 14.52 -3.02 -7.02
C TYR A 50 15.69 -2.08 -7.28
N TYR A 51 15.57 -0.84 -6.83
CA TYR A 51 16.57 0.21 -7.01
C TYR A 51 16.75 0.98 -5.72
N GLN A 52 17.92 1.60 -5.57
CA GLN A 52 18.09 2.66 -4.58
C GLN A 52 17.26 3.88 -4.99
N CYS A 53 16.67 4.53 -4.00
CA CYS A 53 15.83 5.72 -4.15
C CYS A 53 15.90 6.54 -2.86
N ASP A 54 15.47 7.80 -2.93
CA ASP A 54 15.49 8.72 -1.80
C ASP A 54 14.07 8.91 -1.26
N VAL A 55 13.90 8.82 0.06
CA VAL A 55 12.62 9.16 0.70
C VAL A 55 12.40 10.67 0.59
N VAL A 56 11.37 11.09 -0.15
CA VAL A 56 11.10 12.52 -0.38
C VAL A 56 9.99 13.06 0.51
N GLN A 57 9.06 12.20 0.95
CA GLN A 57 7.96 12.63 1.81
C GLN A 57 7.47 11.48 2.70
N LEU A 58 7.07 11.83 3.92
CA LEU A 58 6.42 10.96 4.89
C LEU A 58 5.04 11.53 5.18
N TYR A 59 4.00 10.73 5.04
CA TYR A 59 2.64 11.15 5.36
C TYR A 59 1.80 9.96 5.84
N LYS A 60 0.64 10.25 6.44
CA LYS A 60 -0.30 9.22 6.87
C LYS A 60 -1.47 9.17 5.89
N GLU A 61 -1.86 7.96 5.51
CA GLU A 61 -2.98 7.71 4.61
C GLU A 61 -3.93 6.73 5.29
N THR A 62 -5.23 6.95 5.12
CA THR A 62 -6.25 6.06 5.72
C THR A 62 -6.74 5.11 4.65
N PHE A 63 -6.70 3.82 4.93
CA PHE A 63 -7.25 2.78 4.07
C PHE A 63 -8.42 2.08 4.77
N TYR A 64 -9.44 1.74 3.99
CA TYR A 64 -10.61 1.01 4.44
C TYR A 64 -10.57 -0.42 3.96
N GLU A 65 -11.01 -1.30 4.84
CA GLU A 65 -11.24 -2.71 4.58
C GLU A 65 -12.74 -2.95 4.37
N VAL A 66 -13.10 -3.71 3.33
CA VAL A 66 -14.49 -4.08 3.04
C VAL A 66 -14.58 -5.52 2.55
N ASN A 67 -15.73 -6.15 2.81
CA ASN A 67 -16.15 -7.39 2.15
C ASN A 67 -17.24 -7.05 1.13
N PHE A 68 -17.01 -7.32 -0.14
CA PHE A 68 -18.00 -7.14 -1.20
C PHE A 68 -19.10 -8.21 -1.12
N ASP A 69 -20.26 -7.91 -1.71
CA ASP A 69 -21.41 -8.81 -1.71
C ASP A 69 -21.16 -10.14 -2.45
N ASP A 70 -20.17 -10.17 -3.35
CA ASP A 70 -19.72 -11.39 -4.05
C ASP A 70 -18.74 -12.25 -3.22
N GLY A 71 -18.42 -11.82 -1.99
CA GLY A 71 -17.52 -12.50 -1.08
C GLY A 71 -16.04 -12.13 -1.24
N SER A 72 -15.69 -11.27 -2.20
CA SER A 72 -14.32 -10.75 -2.33
C SER A 72 -14.00 -9.71 -1.25
N PHE A 73 -12.71 -9.49 -1.01
CA PHE A 73 -12.20 -8.60 0.04
C PHE A 73 -11.25 -7.56 -0.55
N SER A 74 -11.25 -6.36 0.03
CA SER A 74 -10.28 -5.30 -0.25
C SER A 74 -9.86 -4.61 1.04
N ASP A 75 -8.57 -4.29 1.16
CA ASP A 75 -7.93 -3.62 2.31
C ASP A 75 -7.26 -2.28 1.96
N ASN A 76 -7.52 -1.77 0.76
CA ASN A 76 -6.79 -0.67 0.16
C ASN A 76 -7.70 0.41 -0.46
N LEU A 77 -8.96 0.47 -0.01
CA LEU A 77 -9.88 1.54 -0.40
C LEU A 77 -9.53 2.85 0.29
N PHE A 78 -9.69 3.96 -0.40
CA PHE A 78 -9.65 5.28 0.21
C PHE A 78 -11.04 5.66 0.76
N PRO A 79 -11.12 6.57 1.75
CA PRO A 79 -12.40 7.07 2.25
C PRO A 79 -13.32 7.62 1.15
N GLU A 80 -12.77 8.29 0.13
CA GLU A 80 -13.52 8.83 -1.01
C GLU A 80 -14.11 7.77 -1.96
N ASP A 81 -13.69 6.51 -1.84
CA ASP A 81 -14.28 5.42 -2.64
C ASP A 81 -15.65 5.01 -2.12
N ILE A 82 -15.96 5.31 -0.86
CA ILE A 82 -17.29 5.13 -0.28
C ILE A 82 -18.18 6.25 -0.80
N VAL A 83 -19.15 5.91 -1.65
CA VAL A 83 -19.96 6.90 -2.37
C VAL A 83 -21.32 7.18 -1.74
N ASN A 84 -21.76 6.35 -0.80
CA ASN A 84 -23.04 6.54 -0.08
C ASN A 84 -22.89 7.28 1.27
N ARG A 85 -21.68 7.72 1.61
CA ARG A 85 -21.36 8.51 2.81
C ARG A 85 -20.15 9.38 2.54
N ASP A 86 -20.14 10.62 3.03
CA ASP A 86 -18.95 11.47 2.98
C ASP A 86 -17.95 11.05 4.07
N CYS A 87 -17.21 9.98 3.82
CA CYS A 87 -16.24 9.44 4.79
C CYS A 87 -15.03 10.35 5.02
N VAL A 88 -14.75 11.30 4.13
CA VAL A 88 -13.66 12.27 4.31
C VAL A 88 -14.02 13.25 5.41
N GLN A 89 -15.27 13.73 5.45
CA GLN A 89 -15.74 14.67 6.48
C GLN A 89 -16.28 13.97 7.73
N GLN A 90 -16.94 12.83 7.58
CA GLN A 90 -17.68 12.15 8.65
C GLN A 90 -16.93 10.98 9.28
N GLY A 91 -15.73 10.66 8.79
CA GLY A 91 -14.95 9.51 9.25
C GLY A 91 -15.52 8.16 8.80
N PRO A 92 -14.94 7.06 9.30
CA PRO A 92 -15.27 5.72 8.85
C PRO A 92 -16.70 5.30 9.24
N PRO A 93 -17.36 4.45 8.42
CA PRO A 93 -18.59 3.76 8.80
C PRO A 93 -18.39 2.87 10.03
N ALA A 94 -19.49 2.41 10.63
CA ALA A 94 -19.42 1.39 11.68
C ALA A 94 -19.05 0.02 11.08
N GLN A 95 -18.33 -0.81 11.85
CA GLN A 95 -18.03 -2.19 11.43
C GLN A 95 -19.33 -2.95 11.10
N GLY A 96 -19.36 -3.59 9.93
CA GLY A 96 -20.51 -4.31 9.40
C GLY A 96 -21.54 -3.45 8.67
N GLU A 97 -21.38 -2.12 8.66
CA GLU A 97 -22.28 -1.20 7.95
C GLU A 97 -22.21 -1.42 6.44
N VAL A 98 -23.37 -1.38 5.78
CA VAL A 98 -23.48 -1.54 4.33
C VAL A 98 -23.03 -0.25 3.65
N VAL A 99 -22.08 -0.38 2.74
CA VAL A 99 -21.50 0.72 1.97
C VAL A 99 -21.60 0.44 0.47
N GLN A 100 -21.51 1.52 -0.31
CA GLN A 100 -21.35 1.45 -1.76
C GLN A 100 -19.98 1.94 -2.13
N VAL A 101 -19.23 1.13 -2.87
CA VAL A 101 -17.84 1.39 -3.23
C VAL A 101 -17.75 1.67 -4.73
N ARG A 102 -17.16 2.79 -5.12
CA ARG A 102 -16.75 3.01 -6.51
C ARG A 102 -15.42 2.30 -6.75
N TRP A 103 -15.43 1.30 -7.62
CA TRP A 103 -14.25 0.50 -7.91
C TRP A 103 -13.40 1.08 -9.05
N THR A 104 -12.24 0.47 -9.33
CA THR A 104 -11.27 0.95 -10.32
C THR A 104 -11.75 0.88 -11.77
N ASP A 105 -12.78 0.07 -12.05
CA ASP A 105 -13.46 0.02 -13.34
C ASP A 105 -14.52 1.13 -13.50
N GLY A 106 -14.72 1.95 -12.47
CA GLY A 106 -15.69 3.04 -12.44
C GLY A 106 -17.11 2.63 -12.05
N LEU A 107 -17.37 1.34 -11.86
CA LEU A 107 -18.67 0.81 -11.42
C LEU A 107 -18.82 0.90 -9.89
N VAL A 108 -20.06 0.75 -9.42
CA VAL A 108 -20.40 0.82 -8.00
C VAL A 108 -20.87 -0.54 -7.52
N TYR A 109 -20.29 -1.00 -6.42
CA TYR A 109 -20.54 -2.31 -5.82
C TYR A 109 -21.02 -2.17 -4.39
N GLY A 110 -21.89 -3.09 -3.97
CA GLY A 110 -22.30 -3.23 -2.57
C GLY A 110 -21.22 -3.98 -1.78
N ALA A 111 -20.97 -3.50 -0.56
CA ALA A 111 -20.02 -4.11 0.35
C ALA A 111 -20.40 -3.84 1.81
N LYS A 112 -19.72 -4.52 2.74
CA LYS A 112 -19.80 -4.28 4.18
C LYS A 112 -18.45 -3.78 4.68
N PHE A 113 -18.47 -2.66 5.40
CA PHE A 113 -17.29 -2.08 6.01
C PHE A 113 -16.73 -3.01 7.10
N VAL A 114 -15.40 -3.17 7.13
CA VAL A 114 -14.70 -4.04 8.08
C VAL A 114 -13.89 -3.20 9.07
N ALA A 115 -12.95 -2.40 8.58
CA ALA A 115 -12.03 -1.62 9.41
C ALA A 115 -11.46 -0.41 8.67
N ALA A 116 -10.90 0.53 9.43
CA ALA A 116 -10.09 1.63 8.91
C ALA A 116 -8.70 1.60 9.53
N HIS A 117 -7.67 1.73 8.70
CA HIS A 117 -6.28 1.71 9.10
C HIS A 117 -5.57 2.98 8.65
N VAL A 118 -5.03 3.73 9.61
CA VAL A 118 -4.14 4.86 9.33
C VAL A 118 -2.73 4.31 9.19
N ILE A 119 -2.17 4.36 7.98
CA ILE A 119 -0.88 3.77 7.64
C ILE A 119 0.13 4.88 7.34
N GLN A 120 1.34 4.76 7.88
CA GLN A 120 2.46 5.63 7.52
C GLN A 120 2.96 5.24 6.12
N MET A 121 2.93 6.20 5.20
CA MET A 121 3.35 6.08 3.82
C MET A 121 4.70 6.76 3.58
N TYR A 122 5.45 6.20 2.65
CA TYR A 122 6.79 6.64 2.27
C TYR A 122 6.77 6.94 0.77
N GLN A 123 6.76 8.21 0.41
CA GLN A 123 6.96 8.64 -0.96
C GLN A 123 8.47 8.66 -1.24
N VAL A 124 8.88 7.95 -2.29
CA VAL A 124 10.27 7.85 -2.71
C VAL A 124 10.42 8.36 -4.13
N GLU A 125 11.60 8.90 -4.43
CA GLU A 125 12.01 9.32 -5.76
C GLU A 125 13.17 8.46 -6.25
N PHE A 126 13.02 7.90 -7.45
CA PHE A 126 14.05 7.12 -8.13
C PHE A 126 14.97 8.04 -8.94
N GLU A 127 16.13 7.52 -9.35
CA GLU A 127 17.12 8.27 -10.15
C GLU A 127 16.56 8.83 -11.47
N ASP A 128 15.54 8.18 -12.05
CA ASP A 128 14.84 8.65 -13.25
C ASP A 128 13.84 9.78 -12.99
N GLY A 129 13.75 10.26 -11.74
CA GLY A 129 12.82 11.29 -11.28
C GLY A 129 11.39 10.78 -11.07
N SER A 130 11.13 9.49 -11.29
CA SER A 130 9.81 8.92 -11.00
C SER A 130 9.60 8.82 -9.50
N GLN A 131 8.35 9.03 -9.08
CA GLN A 131 7.96 8.92 -7.68
C GLN A 131 6.92 7.82 -7.49
N LEU A 132 7.08 7.07 -6.40
CA LEU A 132 6.15 6.02 -5.95
C LEU A 132 5.95 6.13 -4.45
N THR A 133 4.83 5.58 -3.97
CA THR A 133 4.50 5.55 -2.55
C THR A 133 4.40 4.11 -2.07
N PHE A 134 4.96 3.83 -0.90
CA PHE A 134 5.03 2.49 -0.30
C PHE A 134 4.59 2.48 1.17
N LYS A 135 4.09 1.33 1.62
CA LYS A 135 3.97 1.00 3.05
C LYS A 135 5.35 0.63 3.62
N ARG A 136 5.51 0.68 4.95
CA ARG A 136 6.83 0.44 5.59
C ARG A 136 7.42 -0.93 5.26
N ASP A 137 6.60 -1.97 5.11
CA ASP A 137 7.00 -3.35 4.80
C ASP A 137 7.48 -3.56 3.35
N GLU A 138 7.32 -2.55 2.50
CA GLU A 138 7.78 -2.54 1.11
C GLU A 138 9.05 -1.70 0.89
N VAL A 139 9.50 -0.98 1.92
CA VAL A 139 10.69 -0.12 1.89
C VAL A 139 11.81 -0.82 2.64
N TYR A 140 12.95 -0.97 1.97
CA TYR A 140 14.12 -1.61 2.56
C TYR A 140 15.26 -0.63 2.83
N THR A 141 15.97 -0.76 3.94
CA THR A 141 17.18 0.04 4.20
C THR A 141 18.41 -0.56 3.51
N LEU A 142 19.49 0.22 3.39
CA LEU A 142 20.74 -0.26 2.78
C LEU A 142 21.53 -1.22 3.68
N ASP A 143 21.28 -1.16 4.99
CA ASP A 143 22.02 -1.88 6.04
C ASP A 143 21.29 -3.14 6.56
N GLU A 144 20.09 -3.43 6.10
CA GLU A 144 19.34 -4.63 6.51
C GLU A 144 19.54 -5.83 5.58
N ASP A 145 19.24 -7.03 6.09
CA ASP A 145 19.35 -8.26 5.31
C ASP A 145 18.16 -8.41 4.34
N LEU A 146 18.41 -8.10 3.07
CA LEU A 146 17.36 -8.11 2.05
C LEU A 146 16.80 -9.54 1.80
N PRO A 147 15.47 -9.70 1.65
CA PRO A 147 14.87 -10.97 1.25
C PRO A 147 15.45 -11.49 -0.08
N LYS A 148 15.55 -12.81 -0.25
CA LYS A 148 16.08 -13.44 -1.48
C LYS A 148 15.42 -12.90 -2.76
N ARG A 149 14.10 -12.66 -2.73
CA ARG A 149 13.32 -12.09 -3.85
C ARG A 149 13.70 -10.66 -4.22
N VAL A 150 14.21 -9.89 -3.26
CA VAL A 150 14.67 -8.52 -3.44
C VAL A 150 16.07 -8.56 -4.01
N LYS A 151 16.98 -9.31 -3.37
CA LYS A 151 18.37 -9.49 -3.82
C LYS A 151 18.47 -9.95 -5.28
N SER A 152 17.67 -10.93 -5.70
CA SER A 152 17.72 -11.47 -7.07
C SER A 152 17.28 -10.49 -8.17
N ARG A 153 16.64 -9.38 -7.80
CA ARG A 153 16.11 -8.37 -8.72
C ARG A 153 16.62 -6.97 -8.39
N LEU A 154 17.59 -6.86 -7.48
CA LEU A 154 18.23 -5.62 -7.13
C LEU A 154 19.15 -5.19 -8.25
N VAL A 155 18.98 -3.96 -8.73
CA VAL A 155 19.90 -3.34 -9.67
C VAL A 155 20.99 -2.69 -8.85
N SER A 156 22.22 -3.20 -9.00
CA SER A 156 23.40 -2.57 -8.45
C SER A 156 23.56 -1.17 -9.04
N PRO A 157 23.92 -0.14 -8.23
CA PRO A 157 24.36 1.12 -8.79
C PRO A 157 25.46 0.84 -9.80
N SER A 158 25.32 1.36 -11.02
CA SER A 158 26.43 1.35 -11.97
C SER A 158 27.54 2.19 -11.35
N MET A 159 28.62 1.53 -10.92
CA MET A 159 29.86 2.19 -10.55
C MET A 159 30.37 2.89 -11.81
N TYR A 160 30.05 4.16 -11.99
CA TYR A 160 30.82 5.03 -12.87
C TYR A 160 31.95 5.59 -12.00
N GLU A 161 33.17 5.10 -12.27
CA GLU A 161 34.46 5.61 -11.77
C GLU A 161 34.62 7.12 -12.01
#